data_AF-G5SPL7-F1
#
_entry.id   AF-G5SPL7-F1
#
_cell.length_a   1.000
_cell.length_b   1.000
_cell.length_c   1.000
_cell.angle_alpha   90.00
_cell.angle_beta   90.00
_cell.angle_gamma   90.00
#
_symmetry.space_group_name_H-M   'P 1'
#
loop_
_entity.id
_entity.type
_entity.pdbx_description
1 polymer ?
#
loop_
_entity_poly.entity_id
_entity_poly.type
_entity_poly.pdbx_seq_one_letter_code
_entity_poly.pdbx_strand_id
1 'polypeptide(L)'
;MLLMKQGPIVIGLYFQKVYDDYRPIFISYPLWKDSLKDCMQFYIFHHEFRNNKNLQLDVPILNHQSKLLKYKSNFTEAVKCVQSQSSNLLQENVYVKDIFNYLDYLREHDLLIKLQRFDGKRELLIYSMMIALYTNNEDLLQWVCNKTKKQIQTWDKEYFKQCYGYDLETWEAELYQLIDQREEIMERIRINSMDKRIAKLKESHLII
;
A
#
# COMPACT_ATOMS: atom_id res chain seq x y z
N MET A 1 2.48 14.69 -6.71
CA MET A 1 2.31 13.24 -6.46
C MET A 1 2.81 12.51 -7.71
N LEU A 2 3.59 11.46 -7.52
CA LEU A 2 4.11 10.62 -8.60
C LEU A 2 3.49 9.24 -8.42
N LEU A 3 2.49 8.90 -9.23
CA LEU A 3 1.77 7.64 -9.14
C LEU A 3 1.96 6.78 -10.38
N MET A 4 1.79 5.48 -10.21
CA MET A 4 1.70 4.50 -11.27
C MET A 4 0.64 3.45 -10.95
N LYS A 5 0.07 2.83 -11.98
CA LYS A 5 -0.75 1.62 -11.86
C LYS A 5 0.17 0.43 -11.58
N GLN A 6 -0.24 -0.47 -10.70
CA GLN A 6 0.45 -1.73 -10.43
C GLN A 6 -0.62 -2.80 -10.18
N GLY A 7 -1.05 -3.47 -11.25
CA GLY A 7 -2.14 -4.44 -11.21
C GLY A 7 -3.43 -3.87 -10.57
N PRO A 8 -3.88 -4.38 -9.41
CA PRO A 8 -5.14 -3.98 -8.79
C PRO A 8 -5.06 -2.66 -8.01
N ILE A 9 -3.93 -1.93 -8.05
CA ILE A 9 -3.73 -0.70 -7.26
C ILE A 9 -3.13 0.45 -8.06
N VAL A 10 -3.16 1.63 -7.44
CA VAL A 10 -2.34 2.77 -7.78
C VAL A 10 -1.35 3.03 -6.65
N ILE A 11 -0.06 3.08 -6.95
CA ILE A 11 1.02 3.20 -5.97
C ILE A 11 1.96 4.35 -6.33
N GLY A 12 2.59 4.98 -5.34
CA GLY A 12 3.60 5.99 -5.60
C GLY A 12 3.91 6.93 -4.44
N LEU A 13 4.48 8.08 -4.79
CA LEU A 13 4.97 9.07 -3.85
C LEU A 13 4.03 10.29 -3.79
N TYR A 14 3.54 10.57 -2.59
CA TYR A 14 2.90 11.83 -2.23
C TYR A 14 3.87 12.73 -1.49
N PHE A 15 3.83 14.04 -1.77
CA PHE A 15 4.72 15.01 -1.13
C PHE A 15 3.86 15.94 -0.29
N GLN A 16 3.82 15.69 1.02
CA GLN A 16 3.08 16.52 1.96
C GLN A 16 3.94 17.74 2.34
N LYS A 17 3.36 18.93 2.26
CA LYS A 17 4.03 20.13 2.81
C LYS A 17 3.90 20.11 4.33
N VAL A 18 5.02 20.23 5.03
CA VAL A 18 5.11 20.28 6.50
C VAL A 18 5.96 21.49 6.86
N TYR A 19 5.32 22.58 7.29
CA TYR A 19 5.97 23.89 7.49
C TYR A 19 6.76 24.36 6.25
N ASP A 20 8.08 24.48 6.40
CA ASP A 20 9.04 24.87 5.35
C ASP A 20 9.67 23.66 4.64
N ASP A 21 9.19 22.44 4.89
CA ASP A 21 9.73 21.21 4.33
C ASP A 21 8.67 20.45 3.50
N TYR A 22 9.13 19.53 2.66
CA TYR A 22 8.33 18.49 2.03
C TYR A 22 8.65 17.14 2.63
N ARG A 23 7.61 16.41 2.99
CA ARG A 23 7.67 15.02 3.44
C ARG A 23 7.25 14.08 2.31
N PRO A 24 8.17 13.27 1.76
CA PRO A 24 7.78 12.19 0.88
C PRO A 24 7.05 11.11 1.68
N ILE A 25 5.96 10.61 1.12
CA ILE A 25 5.14 9.55 1.70
C ILE A 25 4.90 8.53 0.60
N PHE A 26 5.11 7.26 0.94
CA PHE A 26 4.78 6.17 0.05
C PHE A 26 3.34 5.73 0.29
N ILE A 27 2.53 5.80 -0.77
CA ILE A 27 1.08 5.60 -0.68
C ILE A 27 0.61 4.58 -1.72
N SER A 28 -0.49 3.93 -1.39
CA SER A 28 -1.20 3.04 -2.30
C SER A 28 -2.71 3.19 -2.17
N TYR A 29 -3.44 3.06 -3.27
CA TYR A 29 -4.90 3.12 -3.36
C TYR A 29 -5.46 1.88 -4.07
N PRO A 30 -6.61 1.35 -3.64
CA PRO A 30 -7.26 0.23 -4.29
C PRO A 30 -7.91 0.64 -5.62
N LEU A 31 -7.98 -0.27 -6.60
CA LEU A 31 -8.81 -0.11 -7.80
C LEU A 31 -10.05 -1.02 -7.82
N TRP A 32 -10.29 -1.78 -6.76
CA TRP A 32 -11.39 -2.74 -6.65
C TRP A 32 -12.64 -2.22 -5.91
N LYS A 33 -12.74 -0.92 -5.63
CA LYS A 33 -13.94 -0.34 -4.99
C LYS A 33 -14.99 0.02 -6.04
N ASP A 34 -16.22 0.25 -5.59
CA ASP A 34 -17.39 0.42 -6.47
C ASP A 34 -17.30 1.64 -7.38
N SER A 35 -16.58 2.68 -6.96
CA SER A 35 -16.28 3.84 -7.78
C SER A 35 -14.86 4.33 -7.57
N LEU A 36 -14.34 5.07 -8.55
CA LEU A 36 -13.05 5.72 -8.40
C LEU A 36 -13.02 6.74 -7.24
N LYS A 37 -14.17 7.31 -6.85
CA LYS A 37 -14.24 8.17 -5.67
C LYS A 37 -13.89 7.37 -4.42
N ASP A 38 -14.47 6.17 -4.28
CA ASP A 38 -14.24 5.30 -3.13
C ASP A 38 -12.82 4.71 -3.15
N CYS A 39 -12.29 4.40 -4.34
CA CYS A 39 -10.89 4.02 -4.54
C CYS A 39 -9.91 5.07 -4.01
N MET A 40 -10.20 6.37 -4.21
CA MET A 40 -9.29 7.45 -3.85
C MET A 40 -9.56 8.03 -2.46
N GLN A 41 -10.60 7.55 -1.76
CA GLN A 41 -11.00 8.07 -0.45
C GLN A 41 -10.01 7.67 0.65
N PHE A 42 -9.55 6.41 0.64
CA PHE A 42 -8.66 5.87 1.66
C PHE A 42 -7.49 5.13 1.03
N TYR A 43 -6.31 5.34 1.61
CA TYR A 43 -5.09 4.62 1.24
C TYR A 43 -5.13 3.20 1.81
N ILE A 44 -4.56 2.24 1.09
CA ILE A 44 -4.23 0.91 1.64
C ILE A 44 -3.13 1.06 2.69
N PHE A 45 -2.12 1.88 2.38
CA PHE A 45 -1.08 2.27 3.31
C PHE A 45 -0.61 3.69 3.05
N HIS A 46 -0.12 4.33 4.10
CA HIS A 46 0.47 5.66 4.10
C HIS A 46 1.77 5.62 4.91
N HIS A 47 2.87 5.28 4.24
CA HIS A 47 4.15 5.00 4.89
C HIS A 47 5.11 6.19 4.76
N GLU A 48 5.55 6.71 5.90
CA GLU A 48 6.51 7.81 5.98
C GLU A 48 7.95 7.27 5.90
N PHE A 49 8.75 7.84 5.00
CA PHE A 49 10.15 7.43 4.87
C PHE A 49 10.98 7.86 6.07
N ARG A 50 12.02 7.07 6.35
CA ARG A 50 13.02 7.38 7.37
C ARG A 50 14.36 7.75 6.78
N ASN A 51 15.08 8.65 7.42
CA ASN A 51 16.46 8.98 7.10
C ASN A 51 17.43 7.94 7.68
N ASN A 52 18.74 8.11 7.43
CA ASN A 52 19.80 7.24 7.94
C ASN A 52 19.89 7.17 9.48
N LYS A 53 19.30 8.12 10.21
CA LYS A 53 19.20 8.13 11.67
C LYS A 53 17.91 7.50 12.17
N ASN A 54 17.14 6.84 11.30
CA ASN A 54 15.83 6.24 11.59
C ASN A 54 14.78 7.25 12.06
N LEU A 55 14.99 8.54 11.77
CA LEU A 55 14.04 9.61 12.02
C LEU A 55 13.21 9.86 10.76
N GLN A 56 12.07 10.52 10.94
CA GLN A 56 11.24 10.99 9.85
C GLN A 56 12.04 11.80 8.82
N LEU A 57 11.84 11.48 7.53
CA LEU A 57 12.52 12.14 6.43
C LEU A 57 11.74 13.38 5.99
N ASP A 58 12.27 14.56 6.30
CA ASP A 58 11.78 15.86 5.82
C ASP A 58 12.82 16.50 4.89
N VAL A 59 12.36 17.04 3.76
CA VAL A 59 13.19 17.63 2.70
C VAL A 59 12.94 19.13 2.64
N PRO A 60 13.91 19.98 3.01
CA PRO A 60 13.68 21.42 3.11
C PRO A 60 13.31 22.10 1.80
N ILE A 61 12.38 23.05 1.82
CA ILE A 61 12.06 23.89 0.66
C ILE A 61 13.20 24.91 0.48
N LEU A 62 13.72 25.01 -0.75
CA LEU A 62 14.79 25.94 -1.10
C LEU A 62 14.38 27.40 -0.86
N ASN A 63 14.88 28.01 0.23
CA ASN A 63 14.57 29.41 0.51
C ASN A 63 15.74 30.40 0.33
N HIS A 64 17.03 30.01 0.23
CA HIS A 64 18.15 30.97 -0.02
C HIS A 64 19.39 30.31 -0.64
N GLN A 65 20.29 31.11 -1.25
CA GLN A 65 21.46 30.61 -1.98
C GLN A 65 22.48 29.83 -1.12
N SER A 66 22.73 30.23 0.13
CA SER A 66 23.57 29.45 1.06
C SER A 66 22.93 28.13 1.50
N LYS A 67 21.60 28.03 1.43
CA LYS A 67 20.85 26.77 1.63
C LYS A 67 20.95 25.85 0.41
N LEU A 68 21.36 26.30 -0.79
CA LEU A 68 21.39 25.47 -2.01
C LEU A 68 22.38 24.31 -1.93
N LEU A 69 23.59 24.52 -1.40
CA LEU A 69 24.61 23.46 -1.30
C LEU A 69 24.22 22.39 -0.27
N LYS A 70 23.78 22.81 0.92
CA LYS A 70 23.24 21.92 1.96
C LYS A 70 21.93 21.25 1.52
N TYR A 71 21.11 21.94 0.74
CA TYR A 71 19.92 21.36 0.13
C TYR A 71 20.28 20.29 -0.90
N LYS A 72 21.25 20.53 -1.79
CA LYS A 72 21.67 19.51 -2.76
C LYS A 72 22.18 18.24 -2.09
N SER A 73 22.97 18.35 -1.02
CA SER A 73 23.41 17.17 -0.25
C SER A 73 22.23 16.47 0.42
N ASN A 74 21.37 17.23 1.11
CA ASN A 74 20.20 16.69 1.82
C ASN A 74 19.17 16.06 0.87
N PHE A 75 18.97 16.65 -0.31
CA PHE A 75 18.09 16.13 -1.34
C PHE A 75 18.63 14.83 -1.94
N THR A 76 19.94 14.77 -2.21
CA THR A 76 20.57 13.54 -2.71
C THR A 76 20.46 12.40 -1.70
N GLU A 77 20.65 12.71 -0.41
CA GLU A 77 20.46 11.75 0.68
C GLU A 77 19.00 11.31 0.81
N ALA A 78 18.06 12.25 0.73
CA ALA A 78 16.63 11.95 0.75
C ALA A 78 16.22 11.03 -0.41
N VAL A 79 16.71 11.31 -1.62
CA VAL A 79 16.47 10.46 -2.80
C VAL A 79 17.00 9.04 -2.55
N LYS A 80 18.22 8.91 -1.99
CA LYS A 80 18.78 7.60 -1.64
C LYS A 80 17.93 6.86 -0.60
N CYS A 81 17.45 7.55 0.44
CA CYS A 81 16.58 6.97 1.46
C CYS A 81 15.24 6.51 0.88
N VAL A 82 14.62 7.30 0.01
CA VAL A 82 13.35 6.93 -0.66
C VAL A 82 13.58 5.73 -1.57
N GLN A 83 14.65 5.75 -2.37
CA GLN A 83 15.00 4.64 -3.27
C GLN A 83 15.26 3.35 -2.49
N SER A 84 16.05 3.38 -1.42
CA SER A 84 16.34 2.16 -0.65
C SER A 84 15.12 1.53 0.02
N GLN A 85 14.08 2.34 0.30
CA GLN A 85 12.87 1.88 1.00
C GLN A 85 11.69 1.55 0.08
N SER A 86 11.69 1.98 -1.18
CA SER A 86 10.55 1.81 -2.10
C SER A 86 10.91 1.35 -3.51
N SER A 87 12.19 1.32 -3.88
CA SER A 87 12.58 1.09 -5.29
C SER A 87 12.11 -0.23 -5.85
N ASN A 88 12.09 -1.33 -5.08
CA ASN A 88 11.63 -2.63 -5.57
C ASN A 88 10.14 -2.63 -5.97
N LEU A 89 9.37 -1.66 -5.49
CA LEU A 89 7.93 -1.55 -5.75
C LEU A 89 7.57 -0.48 -6.77
N LEU A 90 8.53 0.35 -7.18
CA LEU A 90 8.35 1.45 -8.13
C LEU A 90 9.16 1.23 -9.40
N GLN A 91 9.09 0.01 -9.94
CA GLN A 91 9.74 -0.39 -11.19
C GLN A 91 8.69 -0.75 -12.25
N GLU A 92 9.11 -0.80 -13.51
CA GLU A 92 8.25 -1.30 -14.59
C GLU A 92 7.84 -2.76 -14.37
N ASN A 93 8.73 -3.56 -13.78
CA ASN A 93 8.50 -4.95 -13.47
C ASN A 93 8.70 -5.17 -11.97
N VAL A 94 7.67 -5.64 -11.28
CA VAL A 94 7.69 -5.80 -9.82
C VAL A 94 7.38 -7.25 -9.48
N TYR A 95 8.29 -7.89 -8.73
CA TYR A 95 8.04 -9.23 -8.24
C TYR A 95 6.97 -9.21 -7.17
N VAL A 96 6.00 -10.10 -7.30
CA VAL A 96 4.92 -10.29 -6.32
C VAL A 96 5.49 -10.59 -4.94
N LYS A 97 6.60 -11.34 -4.88
CA LYS A 97 7.35 -11.58 -3.64
C LYS A 97 7.80 -10.29 -2.94
N ASP A 98 8.24 -9.27 -3.69
CA ASP A 98 8.67 -8.00 -3.11
C ASP A 98 7.50 -7.22 -2.51
N ILE A 99 6.32 -7.30 -3.12
CA ILE A 99 5.09 -6.75 -2.54
C ILE A 99 4.83 -7.42 -1.20
N PHE A 100 4.83 -8.75 -1.14
CA PHE A 100 4.57 -9.47 0.11
C PHE A 100 5.63 -9.21 1.20
N ASN A 101 6.91 -9.15 0.83
CA ASN A 101 7.98 -8.75 1.75
C ASN A 101 7.72 -7.36 2.34
N TYR A 102 7.25 -6.43 1.51
CA TYR A 102 6.93 -5.08 1.96
C TYR A 102 5.66 -5.02 2.84
N LEU A 103 4.63 -5.81 2.55
CA LEU A 103 3.46 -5.91 3.42
C LEU A 103 3.81 -6.50 4.80
N ASP A 104 4.69 -7.49 4.82
CA ASP A 104 5.23 -8.03 6.08
C ASP A 104 6.04 -6.98 6.84
N TYR A 105 6.90 -6.22 6.14
CA TYR A 105 7.62 -5.09 6.71
C TYR A 105 6.67 -4.05 7.34
N LEU A 106 5.62 -3.64 6.61
CA LEU A 106 4.65 -2.68 7.12
C LEU A 106 3.96 -3.18 8.39
N ARG A 107 3.48 -4.43 8.38
CA ARG A 107 2.89 -5.06 9.57
C ARG A 107 3.83 -5.05 10.78
N GLU A 108 5.13 -5.22 10.53
CA GLU A 108 6.16 -5.37 11.58
C GLU A 108 6.88 -4.09 11.97
N HIS A 109 6.75 -2.99 11.23
CA HIS A 109 7.53 -1.78 11.49
C HIS A 109 6.72 -0.49 11.44
N ASP A 110 5.58 -0.46 10.75
CA ASP A 110 4.73 0.71 10.71
C ASP A 110 4.00 0.87 12.05
N LEU A 111 4.22 2.00 12.72
CA LEU A 111 3.65 2.26 14.04
C LEU A 111 2.13 2.39 13.98
N LEU A 112 1.57 3.00 12.93
CA LEU A 112 0.14 3.14 12.79
C LEU A 112 -0.49 1.76 12.59
N ILE A 113 0.07 0.91 11.74
CA ILE A 113 -0.45 -0.46 11.50
C ILE A 113 -0.26 -1.34 12.73
N LYS A 114 0.82 -1.16 13.50
CA LYS A 114 1.01 -1.87 14.77
C LYS A 114 0.00 -1.45 15.84
N LEU A 115 -0.24 -0.14 15.97
CA LEU A 115 -1.11 0.43 16.99
C LEU A 115 -2.59 0.27 16.62
N GLN A 116 -2.92 0.35 15.33
CA GLN A 116 -4.22 -0.04 14.78
C GLN A 116 -4.31 -1.56 14.85
N ARG A 117 -4.86 -2.06 15.97
CA ARG A 117 -4.91 -3.50 16.26
C ARG A 117 -5.49 -4.32 15.10
N PHE A 118 -6.46 -3.77 14.37
CA PHE A 118 -7.13 -4.44 13.26
C PHE A 118 -7.16 -3.64 11.95
N ASP A 119 -7.53 -2.35 11.91
CA ASP A 119 -7.79 -1.62 10.64
C ASP A 119 -6.68 -1.76 9.59
N GLY A 120 -5.47 -1.31 9.91
CA GLY A 120 -4.33 -1.43 9.01
C GLY A 120 -4.03 -2.90 8.64
N LYS A 121 -4.13 -3.83 9.59
CA LYS A 121 -3.85 -5.25 9.33
C LYS A 121 -4.89 -5.90 8.43
N ARG A 122 -6.18 -5.55 8.57
CA ARG A 122 -7.27 -6.01 7.71
C ARG A 122 -7.05 -5.56 6.27
N GLU A 123 -6.70 -4.29 6.08
CA GLU A 123 -6.43 -3.75 4.74
C GLU A 123 -5.22 -4.41 4.08
N LEU A 124 -4.14 -4.72 4.84
CA LEU A 124 -3.02 -5.49 4.29
C LEU A 124 -3.41 -6.92 3.88
N LEU A 125 -4.33 -7.57 4.61
CA LEU A 125 -4.85 -8.90 4.26
C LEU A 125 -5.76 -8.85 3.03
N ILE A 126 -6.63 -7.85 2.93
CA ILE A 126 -7.45 -7.62 1.73
C ILE A 126 -6.53 -7.36 0.53
N TYR A 127 -5.51 -6.51 0.68
CA TYR A 127 -4.57 -6.24 -0.41
C TYR A 127 -3.81 -7.49 -0.84
N SER A 128 -3.38 -8.32 0.12
CA SER A 128 -2.77 -9.63 -0.15
C SER A 128 -3.69 -10.53 -0.99
N MET A 129 -4.98 -10.59 -0.65
CA MET A 129 -6.00 -11.34 -1.39
C MET A 129 -6.18 -10.78 -2.80
N MET A 130 -6.27 -9.46 -2.95
CA MET A 130 -6.45 -8.79 -4.24
C MET A 130 -5.30 -9.05 -5.21
N ILE A 131 -4.05 -9.06 -4.72
CA ILE A 131 -2.89 -9.43 -5.53
C ILE A 131 -3.03 -10.87 -6.03
N ALA A 132 -3.34 -11.82 -5.15
CA ALA A 132 -3.49 -13.23 -5.53
C ALA A 132 -4.61 -13.43 -6.57
N LEU A 133 -5.78 -12.83 -6.35
CA LEU A 133 -6.92 -12.89 -7.28
C LEU A 133 -6.57 -12.28 -8.64
N TYR A 134 -5.90 -11.11 -8.64
CA TYR A 134 -5.49 -10.42 -9.86
C TYR A 134 -4.49 -11.23 -10.68
N THR A 135 -3.49 -11.85 -10.03
CA THR A 135 -2.49 -12.69 -10.71
C THR A 135 -3.04 -13.99 -11.28
N ASN A 136 -4.25 -14.38 -10.87
CA ASN A 136 -4.89 -15.64 -11.27
C ASN A 136 -3.99 -16.87 -11.08
N ASN A 137 -3.25 -16.90 -9.97
CA ASN A 137 -2.31 -17.97 -9.66
C ASN A 137 -2.81 -18.75 -8.44
N GLU A 138 -3.17 -20.02 -8.66
CA GLU A 138 -3.80 -20.86 -7.63
C GLU A 138 -2.86 -21.15 -6.45
N ASP A 139 -1.58 -21.41 -6.71
CA ASP A 139 -0.58 -21.66 -5.67
C ASP A 139 -0.41 -20.43 -4.76
N LEU A 140 -0.35 -19.24 -5.36
CA LEU A 140 -0.27 -17.99 -4.64
C LEU A 140 -1.54 -17.72 -3.83
N LEU A 141 -2.71 -17.95 -4.42
CA LEU A 141 -3.99 -17.81 -3.71
C LEU A 141 -4.05 -18.73 -2.50
N GLN A 142 -3.68 -20.00 -2.68
CA GLN A 142 -3.64 -20.98 -1.61
C GLN A 142 -2.65 -20.57 -0.50
N TRP A 143 -1.49 -20.04 -0.88
CA TRP A 143 -0.49 -19.51 0.06
C TRP A 143 -1.04 -18.29 0.83
N VAL A 144 -1.70 -17.34 0.16
CA VAL A 144 -2.31 -16.16 0.78
C VAL A 144 -3.42 -16.58 1.75
N CYS A 145 -4.29 -17.51 1.38
CA CYS A 145 -5.34 -18.05 2.26
C CYS A 145 -4.73 -18.66 3.53
N ASN A 146 -3.71 -19.51 3.38
CA ASN A 146 -3.02 -20.13 4.51
C ASN A 146 -2.34 -19.10 5.43
N LYS A 147 -1.69 -18.09 4.84
CA LYS A 147 -1.06 -16.99 5.58
C LYS A 147 -2.08 -16.14 6.31
N THR A 148 -3.21 -15.84 5.68
CA THR A 148 -4.30 -15.03 6.24
C THR A 148 -4.95 -15.74 7.42
N LYS A 149 -5.30 -17.01 7.27
CA LYS A 149 -5.86 -17.84 8.34
C LYS A 149 -4.96 -17.85 9.58
N LYS A 150 -3.65 -18.05 9.40
CA LYS A 150 -2.68 -18.02 10.52
C LYS A 150 -2.64 -16.67 11.23
N GLN A 151 -2.78 -15.56 10.50
CA GLN A 151 -2.80 -14.21 11.09
C GLN A 151 -4.11 -13.94 11.85
N ILE A 152 -5.26 -14.29 11.26
CA ILE A 152 -6.57 -14.10 11.89
C ILE A 152 -6.70 -14.90 13.19
N GLN A 153 -6.12 -16.11 13.25
CA GLN A 153 -6.12 -16.94 14.46
C GLN A 153 -5.46 -16.28 15.68
N THR A 154 -4.60 -15.28 15.50
CA THR A 154 -3.97 -14.57 16.61
C THR A 154 -4.77 -13.34 17.07
N TRP A 155 -5.92 -13.06 16.46
CA TRP A 155 -6.72 -11.88 16.75
C TRP A 155 -7.70 -12.15 17.88
N ASP A 156 -7.87 -11.16 18.75
CA ASP A 156 -8.85 -11.21 19.84
C ASP A 156 -10.26 -10.98 19.27
N LYS A 157 -11.06 -12.05 19.26
CA LYS A 157 -12.42 -12.06 18.68
C LYS A 157 -13.38 -11.12 19.40
N GLU A 158 -13.30 -11.09 20.73
CA GLU A 158 -14.20 -10.28 21.54
C GLU A 158 -13.88 -8.80 21.36
N TYR A 159 -12.59 -8.44 21.40
CA TYR A 159 -12.16 -7.08 21.12
C TYR A 159 -12.49 -6.66 19.69
N PHE A 160 -12.35 -7.55 18.71
CA PHE A 160 -12.74 -7.28 17.32
C PHE A 160 -14.23 -6.93 17.22
N LYS A 161 -15.10 -7.74 17.84
CA LYS A 161 -16.54 -7.50 17.85
C LYS A 161 -16.90 -6.16 18.49
N GLN A 162 -16.23 -5.80 19.59
CA GLN A 162 -16.44 -4.51 20.25
C GLN A 162 -16.04 -3.32 19.36
N CYS A 163 -14.98 -3.45 18.57
CA CYS A 163 -14.53 -2.38 17.67
C CYS A 163 -15.44 -2.20 16.45
N TYR A 164 -15.96 -3.28 15.88
CA TYR A 164 -16.64 -3.24 14.56
C TYR A 164 -18.14 -3.55 14.58
N GLY A 165 -18.66 -4.08 15.69
CA GLY A 165 -20.08 -4.42 15.83
C GLY A 165 -20.52 -5.71 15.15
N TYR A 166 -19.58 -6.50 14.60
CA TYR A 166 -19.84 -7.82 14.00
C TYR A 166 -18.70 -8.81 14.32
N ASP A 167 -18.97 -10.11 14.14
CA ASP A 167 -18.07 -11.18 14.53
C ASP A 167 -16.88 -11.34 13.56
N LEU A 168 -15.71 -11.72 14.09
CA LEU A 168 -14.49 -11.91 13.29
C LEU A 168 -14.70 -12.96 12.18
N GLU A 169 -15.45 -14.02 12.48
CA GLU A 169 -15.81 -15.09 11.56
C GLU A 169 -16.66 -14.57 10.39
N THR A 170 -17.52 -13.57 10.63
CA THR A 170 -18.33 -12.96 9.56
C THR A 170 -17.41 -12.24 8.58
N TRP A 171 -16.46 -11.46 9.07
CA TRP A 171 -15.50 -10.78 8.20
C TRP A 171 -14.50 -11.72 7.53
N GLU A 172 -14.09 -12.80 8.20
CA GLU A 172 -13.28 -13.84 7.58
C GLU A 172 -14.04 -14.50 6.41
N ALA A 173 -15.33 -14.81 6.59
CA ALA A 173 -16.17 -15.34 5.51
C ALA A 173 -16.32 -14.35 4.35
N GLU A 174 -16.56 -13.06 4.62
CA GLU A 174 -16.60 -12.00 3.60
C GLU A 174 -15.29 -11.89 2.83
N LEU A 175 -14.14 -12.00 3.51
CA LEU A 175 -12.82 -11.96 2.88
C LEU A 175 -12.62 -13.13 1.90
N TYR A 176 -13.04 -14.34 2.26
CA TYR A 176 -12.94 -15.49 1.37
C TYR A 176 -13.99 -15.51 0.27
N GLN A 177 -15.15 -14.88 0.47
CA GLN A 177 -16.17 -14.71 -0.57
C GLN A 177 -15.65 -13.88 -1.77
N LEU A 178 -14.61 -13.07 -1.57
CA LEU A 178 -13.93 -12.37 -2.67
C LEU A 178 -13.39 -13.32 -3.75
N ILE A 179 -13.09 -14.57 -3.39
CA ILE A 179 -12.66 -15.60 -4.35
C ILE A 179 -13.79 -15.90 -5.34
N ASP A 180 -15.01 -16.07 -4.85
CA ASP A 180 -16.19 -16.32 -5.68
C ASP A 180 -16.59 -15.08 -6.51
N GLN A 181 -16.22 -13.88 -6.04
CA GLN A 181 -16.49 -12.60 -6.69
C GLN A 181 -15.37 -12.13 -7.63
N ARG A 182 -14.39 -12.99 -7.93
CA ARG A 182 -13.19 -12.62 -8.69
C ARG A 182 -13.51 -11.86 -9.97
N GLU A 183 -14.43 -12.36 -10.80
CA GLU A 183 -14.76 -11.73 -12.09
C GLU A 183 -15.33 -10.31 -11.93
N GLU A 184 -16.19 -10.12 -10.94
CA GLU A 184 -16.76 -8.81 -10.63
C GLU A 184 -15.68 -7.83 -10.14
N ILE A 185 -14.73 -8.33 -9.34
CA ILE A 185 -13.58 -7.54 -8.85
C ILE A 185 -12.66 -7.15 -10.02
N MET A 186 -12.36 -8.09 -10.92
CA MET A 186 -11.53 -7.81 -12.11
C MET A 186 -12.19 -6.77 -13.01
N GLU A 187 -13.51 -6.83 -13.17
CA GLU A 187 -14.27 -5.84 -13.94
C GLU A 187 -14.25 -4.45 -13.28
N ARG A 188 -14.42 -4.38 -11.95
CA ARG A 188 -14.25 -3.11 -11.20
C ARG A 188 -12.86 -2.50 -11.39
N ILE A 189 -11.81 -3.32 -11.27
CA ILE A 189 -10.42 -2.90 -11.50
C ILE A 189 -10.26 -2.36 -12.91
N ARG A 190 -10.79 -3.06 -13.92
CA ARG A 190 -10.73 -2.64 -15.33
C ARG A 190 -11.42 -1.30 -15.54
N ILE A 191 -12.66 -1.14 -15.05
CA ILE A 191 -13.44 0.10 -15.17
C ILE A 191 -12.69 1.27 -14.51
N ASN A 192 -12.25 1.10 -13.25
CA ASN A 192 -11.55 2.15 -12.52
C ASN A 192 -10.20 2.52 -13.17
N SER A 193 -9.52 1.53 -13.76
CA SER A 193 -8.26 1.74 -14.50
C SER A 193 -8.45 2.55 -15.78
N MET A 194 -9.64 2.53 -16.38
CA MET A 194 -9.96 3.26 -17.61
C MET A 194 -10.37 4.72 -17.36
N ASP A 195 -10.60 5.15 -16.11
CA ASP A 195 -10.83 6.58 -15.83
C ASP A 195 -9.64 7.40 -16.32
N LYS A 196 -9.92 8.52 -16.99
CA LYS A 196 -8.92 9.42 -17.60
C LYS A 196 -7.77 9.83 -16.66
N ARG A 197 -8.01 9.88 -15.34
CA ARG A 197 -6.99 10.24 -14.34
C ARG A 197 -6.01 9.10 -14.09
N ILE A 198 -6.49 7.86 -14.16
CA ILE A 198 -5.73 6.63 -13.90
C ILE A 198 -5.12 6.08 -15.19
N ALA A 199 -5.84 6.12 -16.31
CA ALA A 199 -5.41 5.62 -17.60
C ALA A 199 -4.11 6.26 -18.12
N LYS A 200 -3.86 7.53 -17.76
CA LYS A 200 -2.64 8.27 -18.13
C LYS A 200 -1.41 7.95 -17.27
N LEU A 201 -1.58 7.21 -16.17
CA LEU A 201 -0.48 6.85 -15.30
C LEU A 201 0.40 5.79 -15.97
N LYS A 202 1.70 5.82 -15.67
CA LYS A 202 2.60 4.71 -16.01
C LYS A 202 2.09 3.43 -15.38
N GLU A 203 2.44 2.30 -15.99
CA GLU A 203 2.00 0.98 -15.54
C GLU A 203 3.21 0.12 -15.18
N SER A 204 3.05 -0.63 -14.11
CA SER A 204 3.95 -1.66 -13.62
C SER A 204 3.30 -3.02 -13.86
N HIS A 205 4.11 -3.98 -14.29
CA HIS A 205 3.73 -5.36 -14.49
C HIS A 205 4.15 -6.20 -13.29
N LEU A 206 3.23 -7.04 -12.81
CA LEU A 206 3.48 -7.98 -11.73
C LEU A 206 4.12 -9.24 -12.29
N ILE A 207 5.26 -9.62 -11.73
CA ILE A 207 6.00 -10.85 -12.06
C ILE A 207 5.85 -11.82 -10.89
N ILE A 208 5.41 -13.05 -11.20
CA ILE A 208 5.27 -14.14 -10.23
C ILE A 208 6.62 -14.85 -10.08
#